data_AF-A0A9E0Y9S3-F1
#
_entry.id   AF-A0A9E0Y9S3-F1
#
_cell.length_a   1.000
_cell.length_b   1.000
_cell.length_c   1.000
_cell.angle_alpha   90.00
_cell.angle_beta   90.00
_cell.angle_gamma   90.00
#
_symmetry.space_group_name_H-M   'P 1'
#
loop_
_entity.id
_entity.type
_entity.pdbx_description
1 polymer ?
#
loop_
_entity_poly.entity_id
_entity_poly.type
_entity_poly.pdbx_seq_one_letter_code
_entity_poly.pdbx_strand_id
1 'polypeptide(L)'
;MANPANLTVNELSANAAVAQPAAQSIDTNGTLNCPVKSLTDRLMIELVNNDDAACTVTLKAGTGVQAHTARDLAVSIGVGAAKVIGPLESARFVKADGSIDVQFQAATGAPAMAVRVYRLPANI
;
A
#
# COMPACT_ATOMS: atom_id res chain seq x y z
N MET A 1 -14.97 -4.22 12.18
CA MET A 1 -15.49 -3.16 11.29
C MET A 1 -15.39 -3.74 9.88
N ALA A 2 -15.43 -2.95 8.81
CA ALA A 2 -15.12 -3.47 7.48
C ALA A 2 -13.99 -2.61 6.91
N ASN A 3 -13.13 -3.24 6.10
CA ASN A 3 -12.07 -2.53 5.38
C ASN A 3 -12.63 -1.30 4.62
N PRO A 4 -11.83 -0.24 4.46
CA PRO A 4 -12.23 0.89 3.62
C PRO A 4 -12.38 0.43 2.15
N ALA A 5 -13.25 1.10 1.40
CA ALA A 5 -13.45 0.78 -0.02
C ALA A 5 -12.17 0.97 -0.87
N ASN A 6 -11.35 1.96 -0.51
CA ASN A 6 -10.06 2.24 -1.16
C ASN A 6 -9.03 2.71 -0.11
N LEU A 7 -7.75 2.52 -0.42
CA LEU A 7 -6.67 3.19 0.30
C LEU A 7 -6.62 4.68 -0.08
N THR A 8 -6.31 5.53 0.89
CA THR A 8 -6.21 6.98 0.74
C THR A 8 -4.75 7.37 0.55
N VAL A 9 -4.44 8.04 -0.56
CA VAL A 9 -3.11 8.58 -0.84
C VAL A 9 -3.00 9.98 -0.22
N ASN A 10 -2.06 10.15 0.70
CA ASN A 10 -1.78 11.43 1.33
C ASN A 10 -0.66 12.15 0.56
N GLU A 11 -1.01 13.23 -0.10
CA GLU A 11 -0.06 14.08 -0.84
C GLU A 11 0.80 14.88 0.15
N LEU A 12 2.12 14.73 0.05
CA LEU A 12 3.07 15.50 0.86
C LEU A 12 3.57 16.71 0.07
N SER A 13 3.79 17.81 0.79
CA SER A 13 4.36 19.05 0.24
C SER A 13 5.85 19.14 0.55
N ALA A 14 6.63 19.66 -0.41
CA ALA A 14 8.06 19.86 -0.21
C ALA A 14 8.32 20.83 0.96
N ASN A 15 9.27 20.47 1.82
CA ASN A 15 9.69 21.28 2.97
C ASN A 15 8.57 21.64 3.97
N ALA A 16 7.47 20.87 3.99
CA ALA A 16 6.38 21.06 4.92
C ALA A 16 6.51 20.12 6.12
N ALA A 17 6.21 20.63 7.32
CA ALA A 17 5.98 19.79 8.50
C ALA A 17 4.52 19.32 8.49
N VAL A 18 4.29 18.07 8.13
CA VAL A 18 2.94 17.47 8.08
C VAL A 18 2.80 16.50 9.24
N ALA A 19 1.71 16.59 10.01
CA ALA A 19 1.38 15.59 11.01
C ALA A 19 1.19 14.23 10.33
N GLN A 20 1.62 13.14 10.99
CA GLN A 20 1.43 11.81 10.42
C GLN A 20 -0.08 11.57 10.17
N PRO A 21 -0.49 11.23 8.94
CA PRO A 21 -1.88 10.96 8.63
C PRO A 21 -2.47 9.85 9.50
N ALA A 22 -3.78 9.90 9.71
CA ALA A 22 -4.48 8.80 10.37
C ALA A 22 -4.31 7.50 9.57
N ALA A 23 -4.01 6.41 10.26
CA ALA A 23 -3.94 5.11 9.61
C ALA A 23 -5.33 4.60 9.25
N GLN A 24 -5.42 3.95 8.09
CA GLN A 24 -6.57 3.11 7.76
C GLN A 24 -6.37 1.74 8.41
N SER A 25 -7.39 1.30 9.15
CA SER A 25 -7.40 -0.04 9.75
C SER A 25 -7.89 -1.06 8.73
N ILE A 26 -7.17 -2.17 8.60
CA ILE A 26 -7.53 -3.32 7.78
C ILE A 26 -7.81 -4.46 8.73
N ASP A 27 -9.06 -4.93 8.73
CA ASP A 27 -9.60 -5.92 9.66
C ASP A 27 -10.16 -7.15 8.98
N THR A 28 -10.00 -7.27 7.66
CA THR A 28 -10.48 -8.39 6.85
C THR A 28 -9.46 -8.73 5.76
N ASN A 29 -9.25 -10.02 5.50
CA ASN A 29 -8.43 -10.46 4.36
C ASN A 29 -9.04 -9.98 3.05
N GLY A 30 -8.20 -9.59 2.10
CA GLY A 30 -8.67 -9.20 0.78
C GLY A 30 -7.79 -8.18 0.09
N THR A 31 -8.23 -7.76 -1.09
CA THR A 31 -7.54 -6.80 -1.92
C THR A 31 -8.23 -5.45 -1.85
N LEU A 32 -7.46 -4.42 -1.56
CA LEU A 32 -7.91 -3.03 -1.61
C LEU A 32 -7.25 -2.30 -2.76
N ASN A 33 -8.06 -1.46 -3.39
CA ASN A 33 -7.64 -0.61 -4.47
C ASN A 33 -7.01 0.68 -3.93
N CYS A 34 -5.90 1.12 -4.52
CA CYS A 34 -5.22 2.36 -4.17
C CYS A 34 -5.10 3.27 -5.42
N PRO A 35 -5.84 4.39 -5.48
CA PRO A 35 -5.93 5.24 -6.67
C PRO A 35 -4.72 6.16 -6.80
N VAL A 36 -3.67 5.70 -7.48
CA VAL A 36 -2.39 6.41 -7.60
C VAL A 36 -2.20 7.15 -8.93
N LYS A 37 -3.17 7.12 -9.85
CA LYS A 37 -3.10 7.83 -11.15
C LYS A 37 -1.77 7.57 -11.90
N SER A 38 -1.24 6.35 -11.81
CA SER A 38 0.02 5.91 -12.43
C SER A 38 1.32 6.57 -11.95
N LEU A 39 1.29 7.42 -10.92
CA LEU A 39 2.47 8.09 -10.33
C LEU A 39 2.95 7.31 -9.10
N THR A 40 3.67 6.22 -9.36
CA THR A 40 4.13 5.25 -8.34
C THR A 40 5.57 5.47 -7.88
N ASP A 41 6.39 6.13 -8.69
CA ASP A 41 7.78 6.53 -8.42
C ASP A 41 7.99 7.34 -7.13
N ARG A 42 6.92 7.98 -6.65
CA ARG A 42 6.88 8.77 -5.42
C ARG A 42 5.96 8.19 -4.35
N LEU A 43 5.42 7.00 -4.57
CA LEU A 43 4.47 6.37 -3.67
C LEU A 43 5.19 5.56 -2.60
N MET A 44 4.85 5.81 -1.34
CA MET A 44 5.30 5.01 -0.20
C MET A 44 4.10 4.46 0.57
N ILE A 45 4.19 3.22 1.04
CA ILE A 45 3.15 2.56 1.82
C ILE A 45 3.77 2.14 3.15
N GLU A 46 3.32 2.78 4.24
CA GLU A 46 3.67 2.41 5.60
C GLU A 46 2.63 1.41 6.13
N LEU A 47 3.13 0.36 6.77
CA LEU A 47 2.37 -0.77 7.24
C LEU A 47 2.82 -1.08 8.67
N VAL A 48 1.88 -1.20 9.60
CA VAL A 48 2.13 -1.68 10.96
C VAL A 48 1.22 -2.87 11.22
N ASN A 49 1.81 -3.97 11.65
CA ASN A 49 1.07 -5.16 12.04
C ASN A 49 0.74 -5.13 13.54
N ASN A 50 -0.53 -4.91 13.85
CA ASN A 50 -1.06 -4.93 15.22
C ASN A 50 -1.74 -6.26 15.54
N ASP A 51 -1.62 -7.25 14.66
CA ASP A 51 -2.20 -8.58 14.82
C ASP A 51 -1.34 -9.47 15.73
N ASP A 52 -1.91 -10.56 16.21
CA ASP A 52 -1.23 -11.57 17.01
C ASP A 52 -0.45 -12.60 16.18
N ALA A 53 -0.60 -12.54 14.85
CA ALA A 53 0.10 -13.35 13.88
C ALA A 53 0.78 -12.51 12.78
N ALA A 54 1.66 -13.12 12.00
CA ALA A 54 2.27 -12.45 10.86
C ALA A 54 1.22 -12.14 9.77
N CYS A 55 1.32 -10.96 9.16
CA CYS A 55 0.49 -10.57 8.03
C CYS A 55 1.36 -10.43 6.77
N THR A 56 0.89 -10.98 5.65
CA THR A 56 1.50 -10.78 4.34
C THR A 56 0.75 -9.69 3.59
N VAL A 57 1.49 -8.68 3.15
CA VAL A 57 0.97 -7.62 2.28
C VAL A 57 1.58 -7.80 0.89
N THR A 58 0.73 -7.90 -0.12
CA THR A 58 1.14 -8.15 -1.50
C THR A 58 0.72 -7.00 -2.38
N LEU A 59 1.70 -6.32 -3.01
CA LEU A 59 1.43 -5.45 -4.14
C LEU A 59 1.25 -6.34 -5.39
N LYS A 60 0.04 -6.37 -5.92
CA LYS A 60 -0.28 -7.22 -7.07
C LYS A 60 0.35 -6.66 -8.33
N ALA A 61 0.80 -7.55 -9.20
CA ALA A 61 1.18 -7.20 -10.56
C ALA A 61 0.06 -6.40 -11.22
N GLY A 62 0.43 -5.29 -11.84
CA GLY A 62 -0.48 -4.43 -12.58
C GLY A 62 -0.98 -5.11 -13.85
N THR A 63 -2.03 -4.54 -14.41
CA THR A 63 -2.64 -4.99 -15.68
C THR A 63 -2.49 -3.96 -16.81
N GLY A 64 -1.79 -2.84 -16.54
CA GLY A 64 -1.50 -1.84 -17.57
C GLY A 64 -0.48 -2.33 -18.60
N VAL A 65 -0.37 -1.62 -19.73
CA VAL A 65 0.56 -1.96 -20.84
C VAL A 65 2.02 -2.06 -20.35
N GLN A 66 2.37 -1.27 -19.33
CA GLN A 66 3.71 -1.23 -18.74
C GLN A 66 4.01 -2.41 -17.80
N ALA A 67 3.03 -3.27 -17.51
CA ALA A 67 3.11 -4.36 -16.54
C ALA A 67 3.27 -5.76 -17.16
N HIS A 68 3.58 -5.87 -18.47
CA HIS A 68 3.61 -7.14 -19.21
C HIS A 68 4.56 -8.23 -18.68
N THR A 69 5.56 -7.88 -17.85
CA THR A 69 6.45 -8.83 -17.14
C THR A 69 6.40 -8.66 -15.61
N ALA A 70 5.38 -7.99 -15.10
CA ALA A 70 5.23 -7.74 -13.68
C ALA A 70 5.00 -9.03 -12.90
N ARG A 71 5.50 -9.05 -11.66
CA ARG A 71 5.20 -10.08 -10.66
C ARG A 71 4.73 -9.39 -9.39
N ASP A 72 3.98 -10.13 -8.59
CA ASP A 72 3.58 -9.69 -7.26
C ASP A 72 4.81 -9.43 -6.38
N LEU A 73 4.73 -8.41 -5.54
CA LEU A 73 5.67 -8.20 -4.44
C LEU A 73 4.97 -8.55 -3.13
N ALA A 74 5.28 -9.72 -2.57
CA ALA A 74 4.78 -10.14 -1.25
C ALA A 74 5.77 -9.79 -0.15
N VAL A 75 5.30 -9.12 0.90
CA VAL A 75 6.08 -8.72 2.06
C VAL A 75 5.42 -9.28 3.31
N SER A 76 6.12 -10.15 4.04
CA SER A 76 5.68 -10.63 5.33
C SER A 76 6.08 -9.65 6.44
N ILE A 77 5.12 -9.33 7.31
CA ILE A 77 5.26 -8.37 8.41
C ILE A 77 5.00 -9.14 9.70
N GLY A 78 6.06 -9.31 10.50
CA GLY A 78 5.98 -9.97 11.80
C GLY A 78 5.08 -9.22 12.78
N VAL A 79 4.66 -9.91 13.84
CA VAL A 79 3.83 -9.36 14.93
C VAL A 79 4.49 -8.10 15.52
N GLY A 80 3.71 -7.03 15.67
CA GLY A 80 4.17 -5.75 16.22
C GLY A 80 5.18 -4.99 15.35
N ALA A 81 5.53 -5.49 14.16
CA ALA A 81 6.51 -4.88 13.30
C ALA A 81 5.89 -3.82 12.37
N ALA A 82 6.71 -2.84 12.00
CA ALA A 82 6.38 -1.89 10.95
C ALA A 82 7.27 -2.12 9.71
N LYS A 83 6.73 -1.86 8.52
CA LYS A 83 7.44 -1.86 7.24
C LYS A 83 7.00 -0.66 6.41
N VAL A 84 7.93 -0.17 5.59
CA VAL A 84 7.64 0.82 4.57
C VAL A 84 8.02 0.22 3.21
N ILE A 85 7.10 0.26 2.26
CA ILE A 85 7.30 -0.21 0.89
C ILE A 85 7.33 1.02 -0.03
N GLY A 86 8.41 1.17 -0.79
CA GLY A 86 8.60 2.26 -1.75
C GLY A 86 9.80 3.16 -1.43
N PRO A 87 10.04 4.22 -2.25
CA PRO A 87 9.25 4.61 -3.41
C PRO A 87 9.18 3.52 -4.48
N LEU A 88 8.03 3.33 -5.11
CA LEU A 88 7.85 2.22 -6.06
C LEU A 88 8.48 2.57 -7.40
N GLU A 89 9.55 1.87 -7.76
CA GLU A 89 10.31 2.05 -9.00
C GLU A 89 9.49 2.07 -10.30
N SER A 90 8.32 1.41 -10.32
CA SER A 90 7.76 0.96 -11.59
C SER A 90 6.24 1.04 -11.68
N ALA A 91 5.78 1.44 -12.87
CA ALA A 91 4.41 1.25 -13.34
C ALA A 91 3.97 -0.23 -13.41
N ARG A 92 4.86 -1.19 -13.08
CA ARG A 92 4.55 -2.62 -13.07
C ARG A 92 3.43 -3.04 -12.13
N PHE A 93 3.10 -2.23 -11.12
CA PHE A 93 1.98 -2.50 -10.20
C PHE A 93 0.69 -1.79 -10.63
N VAL A 94 0.77 -0.92 -11.65
CA VAL A 94 -0.33 -0.06 -12.08
C VAL A 94 -1.26 -0.82 -13.02
N LYS A 95 -2.56 -0.78 -12.71
CA LYS A 95 -3.64 -1.28 -13.55
C LYS A 95 -3.99 -0.30 -14.67
N ALA A 96 -4.78 -0.74 -15.63
CA ALA A 96 -5.22 0.11 -16.74
C ALA A 96 -5.97 1.40 -16.29
N ASP A 97 -6.61 1.38 -15.11
CA ASP A 97 -7.31 2.53 -14.52
C ASP A 97 -6.39 3.48 -13.71
N GLY A 98 -5.07 3.21 -13.68
CA GLY A 98 -4.08 4.02 -12.98
C GLY A 98 -3.98 3.75 -11.47
N SER A 99 -4.71 2.78 -10.94
CA SER A 99 -4.63 2.36 -9.53
C SER A 99 -3.67 1.17 -9.34
N ILE A 100 -3.37 0.82 -8.09
CA ILE A 100 -2.66 -0.42 -7.71
C ILE A 100 -3.54 -1.26 -6.77
N ASP A 101 -3.37 -2.57 -6.83
CA ASP A 101 -4.03 -3.51 -5.93
C ASP A 101 -3.08 -3.91 -4.79
N VAL A 102 -3.53 -3.71 -3.55
CA VAL A 102 -2.82 -4.06 -2.33
C VAL A 102 -3.61 -5.14 -1.61
N GLN A 103 -3.09 -6.34 -1.57
CA GLN A 103 -3.71 -7.47 -0.89
C GLN A 103 -3.15 -7.63 0.52
N PHE A 104 -4.04 -7.87 1.48
CA PHE A 104 -3.73 -8.14 2.88
C PHE A 104 -4.19 -9.56 3.21
N GLN A 105 -3.27 -10.35 3.77
CA GLN A 105 -3.54 -11.73 4.17
C GLN A 105 -2.88 -12.02 5.52
N ALA A 106 -3.69 -12.21 6.55
CA ALA A 106 -3.22 -12.74 7.83
C ALA A 106 -2.81 -14.21 7.68
N ALA A 107 -1.79 -14.62 8.44
CA ALA A 107 -1.42 -16.04 8.52
C ALA A 107 -2.55 -16.89 9.15
N THR A 108 -3.30 -16.30 10.07
CA THR A 108 -4.45 -16.91 10.75
C THR A 108 -5.55 -15.88 10.93
N GLY A 109 -6.82 -16.26 10.76
CA GLY A 109 -7.94 -15.38 11.02
C GLY A 109 -7.99 -14.15 10.11
N ALA A 110 -8.29 -13.00 10.70
CA ALA A 110 -8.44 -11.72 10.02
C ALA A 110 -7.29 -10.79 10.42
N PRO A 111 -6.73 -10.00 9.48
CA PRO A 111 -5.58 -9.16 9.75
C PRO A 111 -5.95 -8.03 10.70
N ALA A 112 -5.00 -7.51 11.46
CA ALA A 112 -5.13 -6.24 12.17
C ALA A 112 -4.00 -5.29 11.76
N MET A 113 -4.12 -4.71 10.56
CA MET A 113 -3.08 -3.84 9.98
C MET A 113 -3.47 -2.37 10.08
N ALA A 114 -2.49 -1.51 10.38
CA ALA A 114 -2.60 -0.07 10.20
C ALA A 114 -1.80 0.34 8.95
N VAL A 115 -2.46 1.02 8.01
CA VAL A 115 -1.90 1.35 6.69
C VAL A 115 -1.95 2.85 6.46
N ARG A 116 -0.86 3.42 5.95
CA ARG A 116 -0.80 4.80 5.47
C ARG A 116 -0.13 4.81 4.11
N VAL A 117 -0.72 5.52 3.15
CA VAL A 117 -0.14 5.70 1.84
C VAL A 117 0.23 7.16 1.66
N TYR A 118 1.44 7.41 1.18
CA TYR A 118 2.00 8.73 0.97
C TYR A 118 2.42 8.89 -0.48
N ARG A 119 2.30 10.12 -0.98
CA ARG A 119 2.99 10.54 -2.19
C ARG A 119 3.99 11.63 -1.83
N LEU A 120 5.25 11.38 -2.16
CA LEU A 120 6.31 12.38 -2.04
C LEU A 120 6.09 13.52 -3.05
N PRO A 121 6.46 14.75 -2.70
CA PRO A 121 6.36 15.90 -3.60
C PRO A 121 7.15 15.66 -4.88
N ALA A 122 6.70 16.24 -5.99
CA ALA A 122 7.50 16.26 -7.21
C ALA A 122 8.66 17.24 -7.00
N ASN A 123 9.82 16.93 -7.58
CA ASN A 123 10.88 17.93 -7.73
C ASN A 123 10.35 19.01 -8.67
N ILE A 124 10.30 20.26 -8.19
CA ILE A 124 9.97 21.46 -8.97
C ILE A 124 11.19 21.86 -9.79
#